data_AF-A0AAE3K5V9-F1
#
_entry.id   AF-A0AAE3K5V9-F1
#
_cell.length_a   1.000
_cell.length_b   1.000
_cell.length_c   1.000
_cell.angle_alpha   90.00
_cell.angle_beta   90.00
_cell.angle_gamma   90.00
#
_symmetry.space_group_name_H-M   'P 1'
#
loop_
_entity.id
_entity.type
_entity.pdbx_description
1 polymer ?
#
loop_
_entity_poly.entity_id
_entity_poly.type
_entity_poly.pdbx_seq_one_letter_code
_entity_poly.pdbx_strand_id
1 'polypeptide(L)'
;MYRVSVKQSAVQSNDAVADIVEEQGAVLEFQSRTEAETLARRLSHSGDHVGIQKVAPQDPEDVDGYLISSPKRYTSEPKESTVTGLTFDVGPNQYGELGEALVCGSYGLSPGIQYYLYNELEGIEEETHRLRGTDDAQLPDDIRADVSWSPDCVVRVRSRADWRIVEQYFCEIKTGDASFERNQVRGMKAVARGYGVLKIRVVIDALPDEYTVRITEVHSE
;
A
#
# COMPACT_ATOMS: atom_id res chain seq x y z
N MET A 1 -2.05 32.41 -9.26
CA MET A 1 -0.73 32.08 -8.68
C MET A 1 -0.85 30.69 -8.07
N TYR A 2 0.13 29.84 -8.29
CA TYR A 2 0.16 28.44 -7.84
C TYR A 2 1.38 28.27 -6.93
N ARG A 3 1.15 28.02 -5.64
CA ARG A 3 2.19 27.99 -4.60
C ARG A 3 2.57 26.54 -4.32
N VAL A 4 3.87 26.26 -4.34
CA VAL A 4 4.41 24.93 -4.13
C VAL A 4 5.38 24.93 -2.97
N SER A 5 5.08 24.18 -1.91
CA SER A 5 6.06 23.93 -0.85
C SER A 5 7.02 22.82 -1.26
N VAL A 6 8.32 23.09 -1.14
CA VAL A 6 9.38 22.10 -1.37
C VAL A 6 9.56 21.28 -0.11
N LYS A 7 9.32 19.98 -0.20
CA LYS A 7 9.48 19.08 0.95
C LYS A 7 10.92 18.61 1.07
N GLN A 8 11.33 18.30 2.30
CA GLN A 8 12.68 17.83 2.64
C GLN A 8 13.12 16.61 1.82
N SER A 9 12.18 15.73 1.45
CA SER A 9 12.47 14.57 0.60
C SER A 9 13.01 14.97 -0.77
N ALA A 10 12.50 16.05 -1.38
CA ALA A 10 13.00 16.55 -2.66
C ALA A 10 14.40 17.16 -2.53
N VAL A 11 14.63 17.94 -1.47
CA VAL A 11 15.93 18.57 -1.18
C VAL A 11 17.03 17.53 -0.96
N GLN A 12 16.73 16.47 -0.21
CA GLN A 12 17.68 15.41 0.08
C GLN A 12 18.00 14.52 -1.13
N SER A 13 17.07 14.42 -2.09
CA SER A 13 17.22 13.54 -3.26
C SER A 13 17.86 14.23 -4.47
N ASN A 14 17.76 15.55 -4.58
CA ASN A 14 18.11 16.27 -5.80
C ASN A 14 18.82 17.60 -5.46
N ASP A 15 20.12 17.67 -5.70
CA ASP A 15 20.95 18.84 -5.36
C ASP A 15 20.45 20.12 -6.05
N ALA A 16 19.93 20.04 -7.28
CA ALA A 16 19.36 21.19 -7.96
C ALA A 16 18.08 21.72 -7.27
N VAL A 17 17.37 20.88 -6.51
CA VAL A 17 16.28 21.33 -5.64
C VAL A 17 16.83 22.03 -4.40
N ALA A 18 17.93 21.52 -3.82
CA ALA A 18 18.60 22.16 -2.69
C ALA A 18 19.09 23.57 -3.04
N ASP A 19 19.73 23.73 -4.19
CA ASP A 19 20.19 25.03 -4.70
C ASP A 19 19.02 26.03 -4.85
N ILE A 20 17.89 25.60 -5.40
CA ILE A 20 16.70 26.46 -5.54
C ILE A 20 16.14 26.87 -4.17
N VAL A 21 16.12 25.96 -3.19
CA VAL A 21 15.65 26.30 -1.84
C VAL A 21 16.58 27.27 -1.15
N GLU A 22 17.90 27.17 -1.38
CA GLU A 22 18.88 28.12 -0.87
C GLU A 22 18.70 29.51 -1.50
N GLU A 23 18.45 29.57 -2.81
CA GLU A 23 18.29 30.84 -3.54
C GLU A 23 16.92 31.52 -3.34
N GLN A 24 15.84 30.74 -3.31
CA GLN A 24 14.45 31.23 -3.44
C GLN A 24 13.55 30.86 -2.27
N GLY A 25 14.05 30.04 -1.33
CA GLY A 25 13.30 29.57 -0.18
C GLY A 25 12.45 28.31 -0.45
N ALA A 26 11.84 27.78 0.61
CA ALA A 26 11.12 26.51 0.59
C ALA A 26 9.70 26.58 0.02
N VAL A 27 9.24 27.75 -0.43
CA VAL A 27 7.94 27.93 -1.08
C VAL A 27 8.15 28.68 -2.38
N LEU A 28 7.81 28.04 -3.50
CA LEU A 28 7.97 28.56 -4.84
C LEU A 28 6.61 29.01 -5.39
N GLU A 29 6.60 30.11 -6.11
CA GLU A 29 5.39 30.68 -6.71
C GLU A 29 5.44 30.61 -8.23
N PHE A 30 4.36 30.11 -8.82
CA PHE A 30 4.21 29.95 -10.26
C PHE A 30 2.95 30.65 -10.77
N GLN A 31 2.89 30.98 -12.05
CA GLN A 31 1.67 31.48 -12.68
C GLN A 31 0.62 30.38 -12.82
N SER A 32 1.06 29.13 -12.99
CA SER A 32 0.19 27.98 -13.17
C SER A 32 0.82 26.67 -12.67
N ARG A 33 -0.02 25.66 -12.48
CA ARG A 33 0.44 24.29 -12.19
C ARG A 33 1.35 23.72 -13.29
N THR A 34 1.04 23.99 -14.55
CA THR A 34 1.84 23.50 -15.69
C THR A 34 3.26 24.05 -15.67
N GLU A 35 3.44 25.28 -15.20
CA GLU A 35 4.76 25.89 -15.02
C GLU A 35 5.54 25.21 -13.90
N ALA A 36 4.89 24.94 -12.75
CA ALA A 36 5.48 24.17 -11.66
C ALA A 36 5.91 22.75 -12.10
N GLU A 37 5.06 22.06 -12.87
CA GLU A 37 5.38 20.74 -13.43
C GLU A 37 6.51 20.80 -14.46
N THR A 38 6.63 21.89 -15.21
CA THR A 38 7.73 22.09 -16.17
C THR A 38 9.05 22.32 -15.43
N LEU A 39 9.05 23.06 -14.33
CA LEU A 39 10.21 23.17 -13.46
C LEU A 39 10.61 21.81 -12.88
N ALA A 40 9.66 21.06 -12.31
CA ALA A 40 9.92 19.74 -11.73
C ALA A 40 10.55 18.77 -12.75
N ARG A 41 10.07 18.79 -14.01
CA ARG A 41 10.69 18.04 -15.11
C ARG A 41 12.13 18.48 -15.36
N ARG A 42 12.41 19.78 -15.40
CA ARG A 42 13.78 20.29 -15.60
C ARG A 42 14.71 19.86 -14.47
N LEU A 43 14.28 19.97 -13.22
CA LEU A 43 15.06 19.54 -12.05
C LEU A 43 15.36 18.05 -12.06
N SER A 44 14.42 17.26 -12.56
CA SER A 44 14.61 15.81 -12.75
C SER A 44 15.66 15.43 -13.79
N HIS A 45 16.15 16.37 -14.63
CA HIS A 45 17.25 16.08 -15.55
C HIS A 45 18.63 16.20 -14.88
N SER A 46 18.70 16.87 -13.73
CA SER A 46 19.95 17.20 -13.02
C SER A 46 20.18 16.36 -11.76
N GLY A 47 19.26 15.46 -11.41
CA GLY A 47 19.32 14.62 -10.22
C GLY A 47 18.17 13.60 -10.16
N ASP A 48 17.87 13.05 -8.99
CA ASP A 48 16.75 12.11 -8.81
C ASP A 48 15.41 12.75 -9.22
N HIS A 49 14.49 11.92 -9.72
CA HIS A 49 13.22 12.40 -10.25
C HIS A 49 12.36 13.06 -9.18
N VAL A 50 11.83 14.26 -9.46
CA VAL A 50 10.95 15.02 -8.57
C VAL A 50 9.65 15.38 -9.30
N GLY A 51 8.56 15.50 -8.54
CA GLY A 51 7.22 15.74 -9.10
C GLY A 51 6.36 16.67 -8.24
N ILE A 52 5.34 17.25 -8.88
CA ILE A 52 4.33 18.08 -8.21
C ILE A 52 3.18 17.20 -7.75
N GLN A 53 2.99 17.12 -6.44
CA GLN A 53 1.83 16.49 -5.81
C GLN A 53 0.80 17.55 -5.46
N LYS A 54 -0.48 17.32 -5.81
CA LYS A 54 -1.57 18.21 -5.41
C LYS A 54 -1.83 18.08 -3.90
N VAL A 55 -2.02 19.20 -3.23
CA VAL A 55 -2.37 19.25 -1.81
C VAL A 55 -3.75 18.62 -1.57
N ALA A 56 -3.90 17.91 -0.45
CA ALA A 56 -5.17 17.29 -0.07
C ALA A 56 -6.19 18.38 0.33
N PRO A 57 -7.49 18.21 0.06
CA PRO A 57 -8.50 19.25 0.36
C PRO A 57 -8.57 19.71 1.82
N GLN A 58 -8.12 18.88 2.75
CA GLN A 58 -8.11 19.14 4.20
C GLN A 58 -6.73 19.49 4.76
N ASP A 59 -5.74 19.77 3.91
CA ASP A 59 -4.40 20.12 4.37
C ASP A 59 -4.39 21.53 5.00
N PRO A 60 -3.83 21.71 6.20
CA PRO A 60 -3.75 23.02 6.84
C PRO A 60 -2.71 23.96 6.22
N GLU A 61 -1.80 23.48 5.36
CA GLU A 61 -0.81 24.33 4.70
C GLU A 61 -1.45 25.19 3.59
N ASP A 62 -1.17 26.49 3.62
CA ASP A 62 -1.62 27.46 2.60
C ASP A 62 -0.77 27.36 1.33
N VAL A 63 -0.86 26.23 0.64
CA VAL A 63 -0.19 25.96 -0.65
C VAL A 63 -1.08 25.14 -1.59
N ASP A 64 -0.80 25.21 -2.89
CA ASP A 64 -1.56 24.50 -3.92
C ASP A 64 -0.93 23.14 -4.31
N GLY A 65 0.34 22.94 -3.99
CA GLY A 65 1.12 21.76 -4.35
C GLY A 65 2.34 21.52 -3.47
N TYR A 66 2.88 20.30 -3.56
CA TYR A 66 4.15 19.92 -2.97
C TYR A 66 5.13 19.47 -4.04
N LEU A 67 6.37 19.98 -3.99
CA LEU A 67 7.48 19.40 -4.74
C LEU A 67 8.10 18.31 -3.87
N ILE A 68 7.96 17.07 -4.31
CA ILE A 68 8.43 15.88 -3.61
C ILE A 68 9.37 15.07 -4.50
N SER A 69 10.27 14.31 -3.89
CA SER A 69 10.97 13.22 -4.57
C SER A 69 9.93 12.23 -5.11
N SER A 70 10.03 11.87 -6.39
CA SER A 70 9.28 10.72 -6.88
C SER A 70 9.72 9.49 -6.10
N PRO A 71 8.81 8.58 -5.73
CA PRO A 71 9.19 7.32 -5.12
C PRO A 71 10.24 6.66 -6.03
N LYS A 72 11.40 6.28 -5.47
CA LYS A 72 12.35 5.44 -6.20
C LYS A 72 11.56 4.24 -6.70
N ARG A 73 11.42 4.10 -8.03
CA ARG A 73 11.05 2.79 -8.58
C ARG A 73 12.17 1.87 -8.12
N TYR A 74 11.86 0.86 -7.33
CA TYR A 74 12.81 -0.19 -6.97
C TYR A 74 13.11 -1.00 -8.23
N THR A 75 13.87 -0.42 -9.16
CA THR A 75 14.50 -1.13 -10.27
C THR A 75 15.86 -1.57 -9.77
N SER A 76 15.91 -2.76 -9.19
CA SER A 76 17.17 -3.42 -8.83
C SER A 76 17.65 -4.24 -10.02
N GLU A 77 18.91 -4.04 -10.40
CA GLU A 77 19.61 -5.02 -11.24
C GLU A 77 19.82 -6.32 -10.45
N PRO A 78 19.87 -7.48 -11.13
CA PRO A 78 20.12 -8.74 -10.46
C PRO A 78 21.52 -8.75 -9.82
N LYS A 79 21.63 -9.37 -8.64
CA LYS A 79 22.89 -9.60 -7.95
C LYS A 79 23.67 -10.77 -8.56
N GLU A 80 25.00 -10.65 -8.48
CA GLU A 80 25.90 -11.78 -8.64
C GLU A 80 25.56 -12.87 -7.61
N SER A 81 25.38 -14.10 -8.08
CA SER A 81 24.98 -15.24 -7.27
C SER A 81 25.61 -16.53 -7.80
N THR A 82 25.91 -17.46 -6.90
CA THR A 82 26.40 -18.80 -7.28
C THR A 82 25.28 -19.69 -7.85
N VAL A 83 24.02 -19.25 -7.79
CA VAL A 83 22.86 -19.98 -8.31
C VAL A 83 22.55 -19.49 -9.72
N THR A 84 22.37 -20.42 -10.67
CA THR A 84 21.93 -20.07 -12.03
C THR A 84 20.56 -19.42 -12.01
N GLY A 85 20.46 -18.17 -12.48
CA GLY A 85 19.23 -17.38 -12.60
C GLY A 85 19.46 -15.90 -12.32
N LEU A 86 18.38 -15.14 -12.20
CA LEU A 86 18.41 -13.72 -11.82
C LEU A 86 18.08 -13.62 -10.32
N THR A 87 19.03 -13.16 -9.52
CA THR A 87 18.88 -13.07 -8.05
C THR A 87 18.61 -11.65 -7.61
N PHE A 88 17.67 -11.44 -6.70
CA PHE A 88 17.28 -10.11 -6.22
C PHE A 88 17.13 -10.13 -4.69
N ASP A 89 17.32 -8.96 -4.07
CA ASP A 89 16.91 -8.72 -2.69
C ASP A 89 15.40 -8.80 -2.54
N VAL A 90 14.93 -9.22 -1.37
CA VAL A 90 13.52 -9.08 -1.00
C VAL A 90 13.32 -7.76 -0.24
N GLY A 91 12.47 -6.90 -0.79
CA GLY A 91 12.10 -5.63 -0.18
C GLY A 91 10.96 -5.75 0.84
N PRO A 92 10.80 -4.77 1.76
CA PRO A 92 9.72 -4.76 2.75
C PRO A 92 8.31 -4.87 2.14
N ASN A 93 8.08 -4.28 0.97
CA ASN A 93 6.79 -4.36 0.27
C ASN A 93 6.49 -5.79 -0.20
N GLN A 94 7.51 -6.53 -0.68
CA GLN A 94 7.34 -7.92 -1.11
C GLN A 94 7.02 -8.83 0.08
N TYR A 95 7.56 -8.55 1.28
CA TYR A 95 7.14 -9.26 2.50
C TYR A 95 5.69 -8.95 2.89
N GLY A 96 5.23 -7.72 2.70
CA GLY A 96 3.81 -7.36 2.84
C GLY A 96 2.93 -8.20 1.91
N GLU A 97 3.25 -8.18 0.61
CA GLU A 97 2.52 -8.95 -0.42
C GLU A 97 2.52 -10.45 -0.15
N LEU A 98 3.63 -11.02 0.34
CA LEU A 98 3.69 -12.43 0.73
C LEU A 98 2.72 -12.75 1.88
N GLY A 99 2.62 -11.87 2.89
CA GLY A 99 1.67 -12.05 3.97
C GLY A 99 0.22 -11.95 3.51
N GLU A 100 -0.07 -10.99 2.64
CA GLU A 100 -1.39 -10.85 2.02
C GLU A 100 -1.77 -12.10 1.22
N ALA A 101 -0.84 -12.61 0.39
CA ALA A 101 -1.02 -13.83 -0.39
C ALA A 101 -1.24 -15.06 0.49
N LEU A 102 -0.55 -15.16 1.64
CA LEU A 102 -0.76 -16.24 2.60
C LEU A 102 -2.14 -16.20 3.27
N VAL A 103 -2.73 -15.01 3.42
CA VAL A 103 -4.02 -14.81 4.10
C VAL A 103 -5.20 -14.92 3.14
N CYS A 104 -5.13 -14.26 1.98
CA CYS A 104 -6.25 -14.08 1.04
C CYS A 104 -5.83 -14.20 -0.44
N GLY A 105 -4.77 -14.97 -0.73
CA GLY A 105 -4.29 -15.18 -2.10
C GLY A 105 -5.26 -15.97 -3.00
N SER A 106 -4.76 -16.35 -4.19
CA SER A 106 -5.56 -17.00 -5.26
C SER A 106 -6.17 -18.36 -4.87
N TYR A 107 -5.63 -19.01 -3.83
CA TYR A 107 -6.17 -20.26 -3.28
C TYR A 107 -7.32 -20.04 -2.27
N GLY A 108 -7.73 -18.79 -2.06
CA GLY A 108 -8.79 -18.42 -1.13
C GLY A 108 -8.26 -18.06 0.26
N LEU A 109 -9.19 -18.05 1.23
CA LEU A 109 -8.90 -17.66 2.60
C LEU A 109 -8.02 -18.69 3.29
N SER A 110 -7.01 -18.25 4.02
CA SER A 110 -6.07 -19.16 4.69
C SER A 110 -6.75 -20.06 5.73
N PRO A 111 -6.23 -21.29 5.96
CA PRO A 111 -6.76 -22.18 6.99
C PRO A 111 -6.79 -21.56 8.39
N GLY A 112 -5.80 -20.74 8.75
CA GLY A 112 -5.75 -20.08 10.05
C GLY A 112 -6.89 -19.07 10.26
N ILE A 113 -7.22 -18.29 9.22
CA ILE A 113 -8.36 -17.36 9.30
C ILE A 113 -9.69 -18.12 9.29
N GLN A 114 -9.81 -19.17 8.48
CA GLN A 114 -11.00 -20.03 8.50
C GLN A 114 -11.21 -20.63 9.90
N TYR A 115 -10.14 -21.15 10.53
CA TYR A 115 -10.20 -21.70 11.88
C TYR A 115 -10.68 -20.65 12.88
N TYR A 116 -10.06 -19.47 12.90
CA TYR A 116 -10.47 -18.37 13.80
C TYR A 116 -11.94 -18.00 13.62
N LEU A 117 -12.39 -17.80 12.37
CA LEU A 117 -13.77 -17.40 12.11
C LEU A 117 -14.80 -18.47 12.49
N TYR A 118 -14.49 -19.76 12.33
CA TYR A 118 -15.42 -20.84 12.67
C TYR A 118 -15.38 -21.27 14.14
N ASN A 119 -14.26 -21.12 14.83
CA ASN A 119 -14.05 -21.69 16.16
C ASN A 119 -13.97 -20.64 17.27
N GLU A 120 -13.53 -19.43 16.95
CA GLU A 120 -13.27 -18.37 17.94
C GLU A 120 -14.29 -17.23 17.87
N LEU A 121 -15.06 -17.12 16.78
CA LEU A 121 -16.15 -16.16 16.66
C LEU A 121 -17.52 -16.83 16.85
N GLU A 122 -18.30 -16.29 17.77
CA GLU A 122 -19.68 -16.73 17.99
C GLU A 122 -20.56 -16.43 16.77
N GLY A 123 -21.44 -17.37 16.43
CA GLY A 123 -22.46 -17.19 15.39
C GLY A 123 -22.01 -17.54 13.96
N ILE A 124 -20.77 -17.98 13.75
CA ILE A 124 -20.27 -18.43 12.45
C ILE A 124 -19.90 -19.92 12.55
N GLU A 125 -20.66 -20.77 11.87
CA GLU A 125 -20.49 -22.23 11.89
C GLU A 125 -20.21 -22.79 10.48
N GLU A 126 -19.37 -23.82 10.37
CA GLU A 126 -18.94 -24.36 9.08
C GLU A 126 -20.09 -25.02 8.28
N GLU A 127 -21.00 -25.67 8.99
CA GLU A 127 -22.14 -26.39 8.43
C GLU A 127 -23.17 -25.45 7.81
N THR A 128 -23.31 -24.25 8.35
CA THR A 128 -24.34 -23.27 7.97
C THR A 128 -23.76 -22.07 7.22
N HIS A 129 -22.45 -21.84 7.28
CA HIS A 129 -21.79 -20.69 6.66
C HIS A 129 -20.65 -21.06 5.73
N ARG A 130 -20.44 -20.23 4.71
CA ARG A 130 -19.29 -20.28 3.81
C ARG A 130 -18.50 -18.98 3.89
N LEU A 131 -17.19 -19.12 4.09
CA LEU A 131 -16.25 -18.00 4.11
C LEU A 131 -15.69 -17.74 2.70
N ARG A 132 -15.47 -16.47 2.37
CA ARG A 132 -14.76 -16.04 1.17
C ARG A 132 -13.95 -14.77 1.43
N GLY A 133 -12.63 -14.86 1.29
CA GLY A 133 -11.74 -13.71 1.25
C GLY A 133 -11.57 -13.18 -0.18
N THR A 134 -11.42 -11.86 -0.32
CA THR A 134 -11.02 -11.19 -1.57
C THR A 134 -10.09 -10.01 -1.26
N ASP A 135 -9.07 -9.81 -2.08
CA ASP A 135 -8.11 -8.69 -2.05
C ASP A 135 -8.71 -7.36 -2.57
N ASP A 136 -9.75 -7.41 -3.41
CA ASP A 136 -10.51 -6.22 -3.84
C ASP A 136 -11.50 -5.76 -2.74
N ALA A 137 -10.95 -5.25 -1.64
CA ALA A 137 -11.71 -4.78 -0.50
C ALA A 137 -12.12 -3.31 -0.66
N GLN A 138 -13.40 -3.10 -0.98
CA GLN A 138 -13.97 -1.76 -1.09
C GLN A 138 -14.86 -1.47 0.12
N LEU A 139 -14.55 -0.36 0.80
CA LEU A 139 -15.41 0.14 1.87
C LEU A 139 -16.76 0.60 1.30
N PRO A 140 -17.86 0.46 2.05
CA PRO A 140 -19.18 0.96 1.65
C PRO A 140 -19.16 2.48 1.51
N ASP A 141 -19.96 3.01 0.58
CA ASP A 141 -19.95 4.43 0.21
C ASP A 141 -20.27 5.37 1.38
N ASP A 142 -21.12 4.93 2.32
CA ASP A 142 -21.52 5.66 3.51
C ASP A 142 -20.39 5.83 4.54
N ILE A 143 -19.40 4.93 4.54
CA ILE A 143 -18.20 5.02 5.37
C ILE A 143 -17.07 5.75 4.66
N ARG A 144 -16.96 5.55 3.34
CA ARG A 144 -15.84 6.02 2.52
C ARG A 144 -15.66 7.54 2.53
N ALA A 145 -16.73 8.31 2.71
CA ALA A 145 -16.67 9.78 2.75
C ALA A 145 -15.78 10.32 3.89
N ASP A 146 -15.71 9.60 5.01
CA ASP A 146 -15.07 10.07 6.25
C ASP A 146 -13.79 9.29 6.62
N VAL A 147 -13.42 8.28 5.84
CA VAL A 147 -12.33 7.34 6.17
C VAL A 147 -11.34 7.20 5.02
N SER A 148 -10.06 7.53 5.28
CA SER A 148 -8.97 7.39 4.31
C SER A 148 -8.24 6.04 4.38
N TRP A 149 -8.66 5.14 5.26
CA TRP A 149 -8.11 3.79 5.35
C TRP A 149 -8.66 2.92 4.21
N SER A 150 -7.77 2.22 3.51
CA SER A 150 -8.13 1.19 2.54
C SER A 150 -7.75 -0.17 3.14
N PRO A 151 -8.69 -1.11 3.32
CA PRO A 151 -8.40 -2.46 3.80
C PRO A 151 -7.61 -3.26 2.74
N ASP A 152 -6.75 -4.17 3.21
CA ASP A 152 -5.96 -5.05 2.35
C ASP A 152 -6.82 -6.19 1.78
N CYS A 153 -7.79 -6.67 2.55
CA CYS A 153 -8.76 -7.64 2.06
C CYS A 153 -10.10 -7.57 2.81
N VAL A 154 -11.11 -8.26 2.27
CA VAL A 154 -12.43 -8.40 2.89
C VAL A 154 -12.81 -9.87 2.95
N VAL A 155 -13.24 -10.31 4.13
CA VAL A 155 -13.81 -11.64 4.34
C VAL A 155 -15.32 -11.51 4.46
N ARG A 156 -16.05 -12.23 3.62
CA ARG A 156 -17.51 -12.29 3.61
C ARG A 156 -17.96 -13.65 4.11
N VAL A 157 -18.85 -13.63 5.09
CA VAL A 157 -19.53 -14.81 5.62
C VAL A 157 -20.88 -14.88 4.95
N ARG A 158 -21.15 -15.99 4.25
CA ARG A 158 -22.43 -16.21 3.59
C ARG A 158 -23.18 -17.36 4.23
N SER A 159 -24.48 -17.19 4.44
CA SER A 159 -25.37 -18.29 4.78
C SER A 159 -25.39 -19.29 3.62
N ARG A 160 -25.27 -20.58 3.93
CA ARG A 160 -25.39 -21.66 2.94
C ARG A 160 -26.84 -21.87 2.49
N ALA A 161 -27.81 -21.45 3.29
CA ALA A 161 -29.23 -21.63 2.97
C ALA A 161 -29.70 -20.72 1.83
N ASP A 162 -29.26 -19.46 1.81
CA ASP A 162 -29.74 -18.45 0.86
C ASP A 162 -28.63 -17.60 0.20
N TRP A 163 -27.36 -17.90 0.48
CA TRP A 163 -26.17 -17.24 -0.08
C TRP A 163 -26.04 -15.74 0.24
N ARG A 164 -26.89 -15.21 1.13
CA ARG A 164 -26.79 -13.83 1.60
C ARG A 164 -25.57 -13.65 2.48
N ILE A 165 -24.95 -12.47 2.38
CA ILE A 165 -23.87 -12.08 3.29
C ILE A 165 -24.53 -11.79 4.64
N VAL A 166 -24.14 -12.54 5.66
CA VAL A 166 -24.63 -12.37 7.03
C VAL A 166 -23.64 -11.56 7.87
N GLU A 167 -22.35 -11.68 7.59
CA GLU A 167 -21.29 -10.93 8.24
C GLU A 167 -20.19 -10.55 7.24
N GLN A 168 -19.50 -9.44 7.52
CA GLN A 168 -18.37 -8.98 6.71
C GLN A 168 -17.27 -8.37 7.57
N TYR A 169 -16.04 -8.79 7.30
CA TYR A 169 -14.84 -8.35 8.02
C TYR A 169 -13.86 -7.67 7.06
N PHE A 170 -13.59 -6.39 7.30
CA PHE A 170 -12.51 -5.66 6.62
C PHE A 170 -11.20 -5.90 7.35
N CYS A 171 -10.18 -6.31 6.63
CA CYS A 171 -8.95 -6.80 7.23
C CYS A 171 -7.77 -5.90 6.85
N GLU A 172 -6.90 -5.68 7.83
CA GLU A 172 -5.56 -5.14 7.61
C GLU A 172 -4.54 -6.23 7.99
N ILE A 173 -3.63 -6.53 7.07
CA ILE A 173 -2.62 -7.57 7.17
C ILE A 173 -1.25 -6.92 7.34
N LYS A 174 -0.46 -7.45 8.26
CA LYS A 174 0.94 -7.05 8.46
C LYS A 174 1.81 -8.29 8.59
N THR A 175 2.92 -8.30 7.88
CA THR A 175 3.95 -9.35 7.95
C THR A 175 5.11 -8.89 8.81
N GLY A 176 5.64 -9.79 9.64
CA GLY A 176 6.83 -9.53 10.46
C GLY A 176 6.62 -8.40 11.47
N ASP A 177 7.60 -7.49 11.56
CA ASP A 177 7.63 -6.39 12.54
C ASP A 177 6.95 -5.10 12.06
N ALA A 178 6.29 -5.13 10.89
CA ALA A 178 5.56 -3.99 10.39
C ALA A 178 4.51 -3.50 11.41
N SER A 179 4.52 -2.20 11.66
CA SER A 179 3.61 -1.54 12.60
C SER A 179 2.39 -0.98 11.88
N PHE A 180 1.25 -0.94 12.56
CA PHE A 180 0.06 -0.26 12.05
C PHE A 180 0.21 1.25 12.26
N GLU A 181 0.03 2.04 11.21
CA GLU A 181 0.15 3.49 11.31
C GLU A 181 -1.04 4.11 12.08
N ARG A 182 -0.82 5.24 12.76
CA ARG A 182 -1.83 5.87 13.64
C ARG A 182 -3.10 6.30 12.89
N ASN A 183 -2.95 6.78 11.65
CA ASN A 183 -4.02 7.12 10.72
C ASN A 183 -4.85 5.89 10.33
N GLN A 184 -4.21 4.75 9.99
CA GLN A 184 -4.88 3.49 9.69
C GLN A 184 -5.72 3.03 10.88
N VAL A 185 -5.14 3.05 12.09
CA VAL A 185 -5.86 2.67 13.32
C VAL A 185 -7.11 3.54 13.54
N ARG A 186 -7.06 4.84 13.22
CA ARG A 186 -8.22 5.72 13.32
C ARG A 186 -9.31 5.33 12.31
N GLY A 187 -8.93 5.10 11.05
CA GLY A 187 -9.86 4.66 10.01
C GLY A 187 -10.52 3.32 10.36
N MET A 188 -9.73 2.33 10.77
CA MET A 188 -10.22 1.03 11.23
C MET A 188 -11.25 1.17 12.36
N LYS A 189 -11.00 2.03 13.35
CA LYS A 189 -11.95 2.28 14.45
C LYS A 189 -13.25 2.94 13.99
N ALA A 190 -13.21 3.74 12.93
CA ALA A 190 -14.42 4.31 12.35
C ALA A 190 -15.26 3.22 11.66
N VAL A 191 -14.61 2.36 10.86
CA VAL A 191 -15.27 1.23 10.18
C VAL A 191 -15.83 0.21 11.18
N ALA A 192 -15.10 -0.06 12.27
CA ALA A 192 -15.49 -1.00 13.31
C ALA A 192 -16.79 -0.62 14.07
N ARG A 193 -17.35 0.57 13.84
CA ARG A 193 -18.64 0.98 14.41
C ARG A 193 -19.83 0.33 13.73
N GLY A 194 -19.68 -0.07 12.46
CA GLY A 194 -20.77 -0.66 11.66
C GLY A 194 -20.43 -2.02 11.05
N TYR A 195 -19.16 -2.41 11.02
CA TYR A 195 -18.69 -3.63 10.37
C TYR A 195 -17.65 -4.34 11.21
N GLY A 196 -17.44 -5.63 10.94
CA GLY A 196 -16.31 -6.37 11.46
C GLY A 196 -14.99 -5.80 10.92
N VAL A 197 -13.99 -5.65 11.79
CA VAL A 197 -12.64 -5.25 11.39
C VAL A 197 -11.62 -6.17 12.05
N LEU A 198 -10.76 -6.80 11.25
CA LEU A 198 -9.71 -7.70 11.72
C LEU A 198 -8.33 -7.09 11.51
N LYS A 199 -7.48 -7.23 12.52
CA LYS A 199 -6.04 -7.01 12.41
C LYS A 199 -5.37 -8.37 12.34
N ILE A 200 -4.72 -8.66 11.23
CA ILE A 200 -4.07 -9.94 11.00
C ILE A 200 -2.57 -9.70 10.99
N ARG A 201 -1.86 -10.39 11.87
CA ARG A 201 -0.40 -10.42 11.86
C ARG A 201 0.06 -11.78 11.36
N VAL A 202 0.81 -11.78 10.27
CA VAL A 202 1.44 -12.97 9.71
C VAL A 202 2.87 -13.01 10.22
N VAL A 203 3.15 -13.96 11.11
CA VAL A 203 4.51 -14.20 11.64
C VAL A 203 5.15 -15.27 10.76
N ILE A 204 6.30 -14.94 10.16
CA ILE A 204 7.07 -15.84 9.30
C ILE A 204 8.49 -15.83 9.84
N ASP A 205 8.90 -16.93 10.47
CA ASP A 205 10.16 -16.99 11.23
C ASP A 205 11.42 -17.01 10.35
N ALA A 206 11.30 -17.45 9.09
CA ALA A 206 12.43 -17.57 8.16
C ALA A 206 12.04 -17.07 6.76
N LEU A 207 11.89 -15.74 6.63
CA LEU A 207 11.73 -15.11 5.32
C LEU A 207 13.05 -15.13 4.55
N PRO A 208 13.02 -15.38 3.23
CA PRO A 208 14.23 -15.30 2.43
C PRO A 208 14.68 -13.84 2.27
N ASP A 209 15.99 -13.59 2.39
CA ASP A 209 16.59 -12.28 2.09
C ASP A 209 16.75 -12.06 0.59
N GLU A 210 16.86 -13.15 -0.18
CA GLU A 210 17.03 -13.13 -1.62
C GLU A 210 16.14 -14.18 -2.30
N TYR A 211 15.76 -13.92 -3.54
CA TYR A 211 15.09 -14.90 -4.40
C TYR A 211 15.76 -14.97 -5.76
N THR A 212 15.82 -16.18 -6.34
CA THR A 212 16.34 -16.42 -7.68
C THR A 212 15.21 -16.84 -8.61
N VAL A 213 15.01 -16.11 -9.71
CA VAL A 213 14.06 -16.47 -10.76
C VAL A 213 14.79 -17.14 -11.92
N ARG A 214 14.27 -18.29 -12.38
CA ARG A 214 14.69 -18.95 -13.61
C ARG A 214 13.59 -18.81 -14.65
N ILE A 215 13.94 -18.26 -15.80
CA ILE A 215 12.99 -18.02 -16.90
C ILE A 215 13.48 -18.81 -18.09
N THR A 216 12.59 -19.59 -18.71
CA THR A 216 12.87 -20.34 -19.93
C THR A 216 11.78 -20.00 -20.92
N GLU A 217 12.18 -19.49 -22.09
CA GLU A 217 11.27 -19.27 -23.20
C GLU A 217 10.94 -20.61 -23.86
N VAL A 218 9.66 -20.84 -24.15
CA VAL A 218 9.20 -22.03 -24.87
C VAL A 218 8.84 -21.60 -26.29
N HIS A 219 9.53 -22.16 -27.27
CA HIS A 219 9.23 -21.94 -28.68
C HIS A 219 8.37 -23.10 -29.21
N SER A 220 7.43 -22.79 -30.11
CA SER A 220 6.69 -23.82 -30.86
C SER A 220 7.63 -24.47 -31.89
N GLU A 221 7.69 -25.80 -31.91
CA GLU A 221 8.33 -26.59 -32.98
C GLU A 221 7.58 -26.47 -34.32
#